data_AF-A0AAJ0B2W1-F1
#
_entry.id   AF-A0AAJ0B2W1-F1
#
_cell.length_a   1.000
_cell.length_b   1.000
_cell.length_c   1.000
_cell.angle_alpha   90.00
_cell.angle_beta   90.00
_cell.angle_gamma   90.00
#
_symmetry.space_group_name_H-M   'P 1'
#
loop_
_entity.id
_entity.type
_entity.pdbx_description
1 polymer ?
#
loop_
_entity_poly.entity_id
_entity_poly.type
_entity_poly.pdbx_seq_one_letter_code
_entity_poly.pdbx_strand_id
1 'polypeptide(L)'
;MVWAPEAIWDASKGQYLVHWASKFYPTSDPNHTGSPGAIVIRYAYTSDFKTFSTPQTYIDKSPTNIIDLNILPTGTDGKSFVRFLKDESLKTVFVEVSTTGLFGSWTRPGGSSAVIASGVEGPASYWDNQVAGKAHVLLDFYGDDGYRPYETTNVASNSGWTASSRTGFPSGLRHGGVLPVNQTIYDALGKRWG
;
A
#
# COMPACT_ATOMS: atom_id res chain seq x y z
N MET A 1 17.69 3.13 5.62
CA MET A 1 16.62 2.45 6.41
C MET A 1 15.63 1.85 5.43
N VAL A 2 15.00 0.71 5.76
CA VAL A 2 14.01 0.01 4.93
C VAL A 2 12.79 -0.28 5.81
N TRP A 3 11.62 0.22 5.43
CA TRP A 3 10.38 0.11 6.22
C TRP A 3 9.17 -0.24 5.36
N ALA A 4 8.18 -0.89 5.97
CA ALA A 4 6.89 -1.25 5.38
C ALA A 4 7.02 -1.82 3.94
N PRO A 5 7.77 -2.93 3.75
CA PRO A 5 7.93 -3.50 2.43
C PRO A 5 6.64 -4.22 1.98
N GLU A 6 6.32 -4.07 0.70
CA GLU A 6 5.26 -4.80 0.02
C GLU A 6 5.75 -5.20 -1.39
N ALA A 7 5.02 -6.11 -2.04
CA ALA A 7 5.37 -6.61 -3.36
C ALA A 7 4.14 -6.75 -4.25
N ILE A 8 4.28 -6.35 -5.52
CA ILE A 8 3.26 -6.54 -6.56
C ILE A 8 3.88 -7.21 -7.78
N TRP A 9 3.14 -8.12 -8.41
CA TRP A 9 3.56 -8.70 -9.68
C TRP A 9 3.41 -7.70 -10.83
N ASP A 10 4.50 -7.47 -11.56
CA ASP A 10 4.51 -6.68 -12.78
C ASP A 10 4.56 -7.60 -14.00
N ALA A 11 3.41 -7.78 -14.65
CA ALA A 11 3.27 -8.65 -15.80
C ALA A 11 4.14 -8.22 -16.99
N SER A 12 4.43 -6.91 -17.13
CA SER A 12 5.26 -6.40 -18.23
C SER A 12 6.74 -6.75 -18.09
N LYS A 13 7.18 -7.02 -16.86
CA LYS A 13 8.54 -7.42 -16.51
C LYS A 13 8.67 -8.92 -16.24
N GLY A 14 7.58 -9.59 -15.89
CA GLY A 14 7.61 -10.97 -15.40
C GLY A 14 8.35 -11.08 -14.07
N GLN A 15 8.24 -10.07 -13.21
CA GLN A 15 8.94 -9.97 -11.93
C GLN A 15 8.05 -9.30 -10.87
N TYR A 16 8.37 -9.52 -9.60
CA TYR A 16 7.78 -8.75 -8.50
C TYR A 16 8.50 -7.42 -8.35
N LEU A 17 7.74 -6.33 -8.39
CA LEU A 17 8.17 -5.02 -7.89
C LEU A 17 8.03 -5.05 -6.38
N VAL A 18 9.15 -5.13 -5.67
CA VAL A 18 9.20 -5.00 -4.22
C VAL A 18 9.49 -3.54 -3.90
N HIS A 19 8.67 -2.91 -3.08
CA HIS A 19 8.80 -1.52 -2.71
C HIS A 19 8.79 -1.34 -1.20
N TRP A 20 9.41 -0.27 -0.72
CA TRP A 20 9.55 0.05 0.70
C TRP A 20 9.80 1.54 0.90
N ALA A 21 9.52 2.05 2.09
CA ALA A 21 9.87 3.42 2.44
C ALA A 21 11.32 3.55 2.93
N SER A 22 11.94 4.69 2.64
CA SER A 22 13.30 5.01 3.06
C SER A 22 13.47 6.52 3.23
N LYS A 23 14.36 6.93 4.13
CA LYS A 23 14.92 8.28 4.15
C LYS A 23 16.45 8.20 4.12
N PHE A 24 17.08 9.22 3.56
CA PHE A 24 18.51 9.26 3.30
C PHE A 24 19.13 10.51 3.92
N TYR A 25 20.34 10.37 4.42
CA TYR A 25 21.17 11.50 4.83
C TYR A 25 21.99 11.98 3.64
N PRO A 26 22.35 13.27 3.57
CA PRO A 26 23.25 13.76 2.54
C PRO A 26 24.62 13.07 2.67
N THR A 27 25.31 12.91 1.54
CA THR A 27 26.65 12.29 1.51
C THR A 27 27.69 13.04 2.37
N SER A 28 27.44 14.32 2.65
CA SER A 28 28.24 15.15 3.56
C SER A 28 28.01 14.86 5.05
N ASP A 29 26.98 14.08 5.41
CA ASP A 29 26.70 13.64 6.78
C ASP A 29 26.75 12.11 6.89
N PRO A 30 27.93 11.48 6.72
CA PRO A 30 28.08 10.03 6.79
C PRO A 30 27.82 9.47 8.20
N ASN A 31 27.87 10.32 9.22
CA ASN A 31 27.60 9.96 10.61
C ASN A 31 26.12 10.10 10.98
N HIS A 32 25.26 10.54 10.05
CA HIS A 32 23.82 10.66 10.23
C HIS A 32 23.40 11.51 11.44
N THR A 33 24.12 12.61 11.68
CA THR A 33 23.92 13.47 12.86
C THR A 33 22.94 14.62 12.63
N GLY A 34 22.72 15.01 11.38
CA GLY A 34 21.80 16.06 10.97
C GLY A 34 20.38 15.55 10.73
N SER A 35 19.62 16.30 9.94
CA SER A 35 18.30 15.88 9.49
C SER A 35 18.41 15.08 8.18
N PRO A 36 17.76 13.92 8.07
CA PRO A 36 17.63 13.24 6.79
C PRO A 36 16.68 14.03 5.86
N GLY A 37 16.70 13.70 4.57
CA GLY A 37 15.68 14.14 3.62
C GLY A 37 14.30 13.53 3.90
N ALA A 38 13.31 13.90 3.08
CA ALA A 38 11.97 13.37 3.16
C ALA A 38 11.95 11.84 2.96
N ILE A 39 10.93 11.18 3.51
CA ILE A 39 10.68 9.76 3.26
C ILE A 39 10.16 9.60 1.84
N VAL A 40 10.83 8.74 1.08
CA VAL A 40 10.49 8.35 -0.30
C VAL A 40 10.20 6.86 -0.37
N ILE A 41 9.45 6.45 -1.39
CA ILE A 41 9.29 5.02 -1.72
C ILE A 41 10.40 4.61 -2.67
N ARG A 42 11.13 3.57 -2.30
CA ARG A 42 12.14 2.88 -3.10
C ARG A 42 11.57 1.57 -3.63
N TYR A 43 12.14 1.04 -4.70
CA TYR A 43 11.79 -0.27 -5.22
C TYR A 43 12.98 -1.02 -5.80
N ALA A 44 12.85 -2.34 -5.91
CA ALA A 44 13.70 -3.22 -6.70
C ALA A 44 12.86 -4.37 -7.26
N TYR A 45 13.29 -4.94 -8.38
CA TYR A 45 12.66 -6.12 -8.95
C TYR A 45 13.33 -7.41 -8.47
N THR A 46 12.53 -8.46 -8.31
CA THR A 46 12.99 -9.82 -8.06
C THR A 46 12.05 -10.84 -8.71
N SER A 47 12.56 -12.01 -9.08
CA SER A 47 11.76 -13.16 -9.50
C SER A 47 11.70 -14.27 -8.44
N ASP A 48 12.55 -14.22 -7.42
CA ASP A 48 12.77 -15.30 -6.47
C ASP A 48 12.81 -14.85 -4.99
N PHE A 49 12.65 -13.55 -4.74
CA PHE A 49 12.79 -12.91 -3.41
C PHE A 49 14.14 -13.12 -2.74
N LYS A 50 15.18 -13.47 -3.51
CA LYS A 50 16.56 -13.65 -3.05
C LYS A 50 17.50 -12.71 -3.76
N THR A 51 17.35 -12.61 -5.09
CA THR A 51 18.15 -11.75 -5.95
C THR A 51 17.33 -10.54 -6.34
N PHE A 52 17.86 -9.35 -6.07
CA PHE A 52 17.19 -8.08 -6.35
C PHE A 52 17.99 -7.26 -7.34
N SER A 53 17.28 -6.52 -8.21
CA SER A 53 17.90 -5.46 -9.00
C SER A 53 18.47 -4.37 -8.09
N THR A 54 19.32 -3.50 -8.65
CA THR A 54 19.75 -2.29 -7.93
C THR A 54 18.53 -1.46 -7.53
N PRO A 55 18.36 -1.08 -6.25
CA PRO A 55 17.21 -0.28 -5.83
C PRO A 55 17.16 1.09 -6.50
N GLN A 56 15.97 1.55 -6.84
CA GLN A 56 15.69 2.86 -7.45
C GLN A 56 14.61 3.61 -6.66
N THR A 57 14.45 4.92 -6.90
CA THR A 57 13.32 5.68 -6.33
C THR A 57 12.08 5.41 -7.17
N TYR A 58 10.98 5.05 -6.50
CA TYR A 58 9.68 4.86 -7.13
C TYR A 58 8.79 6.09 -7.00
N ILE A 59 8.64 6.60 -5.77
CA ILE A 59 7.79 7.75 -5.46
C ILE A 59 8.59 8.71 -4.59
N ASP A 60 8.71 9.95 -5.06
CA ASP A 60 9.25 11.07 -4.32
C ASP A 60 8.24 12.22 -4.40
N LYS A 61 7.65 12.58 -3.26
CA LYS A 61 6.73 13.71 -3.12
C LYS A 61 7.32 14.79 -2.20
N SER A 62 8.64 14.90 -2.15
CA SER A 62 9.34 15.89 -1.32
C SER A 62 8.73 17.29 -1.50
N PRO A 63 8.51 18.04 -0.40
CA PRO A 63 8.96 17.75 0.97
C PRO A 63 8.02 16.83 1.79
N THR A 64 6.92 16.32 1.21
CA THR A 64 6.01 15.42 1.91
C THR A 64 6.65 14.06 2.17
N ASN A 65 6.57 13.59 3.42
CA ASN A 65 7.02 12.26 3.81
C ASN A 65 5.97 11.22 3.41
N ILE A 66 6.34 10.30 2.53
CA ILE A 66 5.44 9.25 2.04
C ILE A 66 5.91 7.88 2.48
N ILE A 67 5.01 7.11 3.08
CA ILE A 67 5.26 5.76 3.60
C ILE A 67 4.02 4.88 3.39
N ASP A 68 4.12 3.59 3.76
CA ASP A 68 3.06 2.59 3.71
C ASP A 68 2.32 2.56 2.36
N LEU A 69 3.08 2.38 1.27
CA LEU A 69 2.50 2.17 -0.04
C LEU A 69 1.84 0.80 -0.09
N ASN A 70 0.59 0.76 -0.55
CA ASN A 70 -0.12 -0.46 -0.93
C ASN A 70 -0.75 -0.26 -2.32
N ILE A 71 -0.75 -1.28 -3.19
CA ILE A 71 -1.26 -1.15 -4.57
C ILE A 71 -2.31 -2.23 -4.86
N LEU A 72 -3.49 -1.80 -5.26
CA LEU A 72 -4.61 -2.63 -5.69
C LEU A 72 -4.74 -2.62 -7.22
N PRO A 73 -4.55 -3.75 -7.91
CA PRO A 73 -4.94 -3.89 -9.31
C PRO A 73 -6.45 -3.71 -9.47
N THR A 74 -6.89 -2.89 -10.41
CA THR A 74 -8.31 -2.57 -10.64
C THR A 74 -8.86 -3.04 -11.99
N GLY A 75 -8.01 -3.65 -12.82
CA GLY A 75 -8.39 -4.25 -14.08
C GLY A 75 -7.57 -5.50 -14.39
N THR A 76 -8.03 -6.26 -15.39
CA THR A 76 -7.31 -7.42 -15.93
C THR A 76 -6.29 -7.04 -17.01
N ASP A 77 -6.20 -5.76 -17.33
CA ASP A 77 -5.34 -5.20 -18.37
C ASP A 77 -3.85 -5.09 -17.96
N GLY A 78 -3.54 -5.37 -16.70
CA GLY A 78 -2.19 -5.26 -16.15
C GLY A 78 -1.65 -3.83 -16.05
N LYS A 79 -2.50 -2.80 -16.23
CA LYS A 79 -2.09 -1.39 -16.24
C LYS A 79 -2.99 -0.47 -15.40
N SER A 80 -4.15 -0.96 -14.97
CA SER A 80 -5.09 -0.22 -14.12
C SER A 80 -4.88 -0.55 -12.64
N PHE A 81 -4.57 0.48 -11.85
CA PHE A 81 -4.22 0.37 -10.44
C PHE A 81 -4.79 1.53 -9.63
N VAL A 82 -5.08 1.26 -8.37
CA VAL A 82 -5.20 2.24 -7.30
C VAL A 82 -4.07 2.00 -6.33
N ARG A 83 -3.43 3.06 -5.85
CA ARG A 83 -2.45 2.95 -4.76
C ARG A 83 -2.89 3.77 -3.57
N PHE A 84 -2.68 3.22 -2.39
CA PHE A 84 -2.90 3.84 -1.11
C PHE A 84 -1.54 4.30 -0.58
N LEU A 85 -1.49 5.52 -0.07
CA LEU A 85 -0.27 6.16 0.40
C LEU A 85 -0.56 6.84 1.73
N LYS A 86 0.35 6.68 2.68
CA LYS A 86 0.34 7.48 3.90
C LYS A 86 1.18 8.74 3.70
N ASP A 87 0.54 9.88 3.93
CA ASP A 87 1.23 11.13 4.23
C ASP A 87 1.62 11.12 5.72
N GLU A 88 2.90 10.86 5.98
CA GLU A 88 3.45 10.79 7.33
C GLU A 88 3.54 12.18 7.99
N SER A 89 3.54 13.26 7.21
CA SER A 89 3.53 14.63 7.73
C SER A 89 2.15 15.01 8.27
N LEU A 90 1.08 14.62 7.57
CA LEU A 90 -0.31 14.91 7.95
C LEU A 90 -1.02 13.78 8.71
N LYS A 91 -0.40 12.60 8.81
CA LYS A 91 -0.99 11.37 9.38
C LYS A 91 -2.29 11.00 8.67
N THR A 92 -2.30 11.03 7.34
CA THR A 92 -3.47 10.70 6.52
C THR A 92 -3.15 9.62 5.51
N VAL A 93 -4.17 8.85 5.13
CA VAL A 93 -4.09 7.93 3.98
C VAL A 93 -4.94 8.47 2.85
N PHE A 94 -4.42 8.42 1.63
CA PHE A 94 -5.10 8.84 0.41
C PHE A 94 -4.88 7.84 -0.73
N VAL A 95 -5.70 7.94 -1.78
CA VAL A 95 -5.57 7.16 -3.00
C VAL A 95 -5.06 7.99 -4.17
N GLU A 96 -4.26 7.35 -5.02
CA GLU A 96 -3.99 7.77 -6.39
C GLU A 96 -4.38 6.66 -7.37
N VAL A 97 -4.71 7.04 -8.60
CA VAL A 97 -5.21 6.13 -9.64
C VAL A 97 -4.32 6.22 -10.88
N SER A 98 -4.06 5.08 -11.52
CA SER A 98 -3.45 5.01 -12.84
C SER A 98 -4.16 3.99 -13.73
N THR A 99 -4.19 4.25 -15.02
CA THR A 99 -4.62 3.31 -16.07
C THR A 99 -3.49 3.04 -17.08
N THR A 100 -2.27 3.44 -16.74
CA THR A 100 -1.11 3.46 -17.65
C THR A 100 0.09 2.69 -17.10
N GLY A 101 -0.12 1.81 -16.11
CA GLY A 101 0.93 0.97 -15.54
C GLY A 101 1.44 1.45 -14.18
N LEU A 102 2.24 0.62 -13.51
CA LEU A 102 2.87 0.94 -12.23
C LEU A 102 3.73 2.21 -12.32
N PHE A 103 4.47 2.38 -13.42
CA PHE A 103 5.29 3.58 -13.72
C PHE A 103 4.57 4.61 -14.59
N GLY A 104 3.25 4.48 -14.73
CA GLY A 104 2.43 5.39 -15.51
C GLY A 104 2.14 6.71 -14.81
N SER A 105 1.22 7.48 -15.39
CA SER A 105 0.69 8.71 -14.79
C SER A 105 -0.26 8.36 -13.64
N TRP A 106 -0.07 9.01 -12.50
CA TRP A 106 -0.90 8.86 -11.31
C TRP A 106 -1.63 10.16 -11.00
N THR A 107 -2.92 10.09 -10.68
CA THR A 107 -3.71 11.25 -10.26
C THR A 107 -4.30 11.01 -8.88
N ARG A 108 -4.43 12.06 -8.05
CA ARG A 108 -5.14 12.03 -6.77
C ARG A 108 -6.55 12.60 -6.98
N PRO A 109 -7.60 11.76 -7.09
CA PRO A 109 -8.96 12.24 -7.30
C PRO A 109 -9.39 13.12 -6.13
N GLY A 110 -9.91 14.32 -6.42
CA GLY A 110 -10.26 15.33 -5.42
C GLY A 110 -9.12 16.29 -5.03
N GLY A 111 -7.91 16.12 -5.56
CA GLY A 111 -6.78 17.04 -5.34
C GLY A 111 -5.94 16.73 -4.10
N SER A 112 -4.97 17.61 -3.81
CA SER A 112 -3.92 17.38 -2.80
C SER A 112 -4.40 17.29 -1.35
N SER A 113 -5.62 17.75 -1.04
CA SER A 113 -6.22 17.66 0.29
C SER A 113 -7.14 16.45 0.46
N ALA A 114 -7.48 15.73 -0.63
CA ALA A 114 -8.46 14.66 -0.59
C ALA A 114 -7.87 13.40 0.04
N VAL A 115 -8.40 12.95 1.19
CA VAL A 115 -7.91 11.80 1.96
C VAL A 115 -9.06 10.85 2.25
N ILE A 116 -8.73 9.58 2.52
CA ILE A 116 -9.68 8.59 3.04
C ILE A 116 -9.97 8.89 4.52
N ALA A 117 -8.90 9.01 5.32
CA ALA A 117 -8.97 9.20 6.76
C ALA A 117 -7.68 9.84 7.30
N SER A 118 -7.78 10.41 8.50
CA SER A 118 -6.66 10.93 9.29
C SER A 118 -6.46 10.07 10.55
N GLY A 119 -5.27 10.17 11.17
CA GLY A 119 -4.89 9.36 12.32
C GLY A 119 -4.66 7.88 11.98
N VAL A 120 -4.35 7.58 10.71
CA VAL A 120 -4.26 6.20 10.20
C VAL A 120 -2.96 5.94 9.46
N GLU A 121 -2.59 4.66 9.35
CA GLU A 121 -1.41 4.16 8.66
C GLU A 121 -1.59 2.73 8.10
N GLY A 122 -0.54 2.20 7.45
CA GLY A 122 -0.47 0.79 7.05
C GLY A 122 -1.66 0.29 6.22
N PRO A 123 -2.11 0.97 5.14
CA PRO A 123 -3.24 0.52 4.34
C PRO A 123 -3.00 -0.88 3.78
N ALA A 124 -3.96 -1.78 3.96
CA ALA A 124 -3.95 -3.11 3.33
C ALA A 124 -5.26 -3.33 2.57
N SER A 125 -5.23 -3.13 1.25
CA SER A 125 -6.43 -3.21 0.41
C SER A 125 -6.64 -4.57 -0.25
N TYR A 126 -7.90 -4.92 -0.49
CA TYR A 126 -8.30 -6.15 -1.18
C TYR A 126 -9.70 -6.05 -1.77
N TRP A 127 -10.00 -6.87 -2.77
CA TRP A 127 -11.34 -7.01 -3.34
C TRP A 127 -12.22 -7.92 -2.48
N ASP A 128 -13.50 -7.60 -2.38
CA ASP A 128 -14.50 -8.45 -1.75
C ASP A 128 -14.72 -9.73 -2.59
N ASN A 129 -14.77 -10.89 -1.93
CA ASN A 129 -14.95 -12.19 -2.60
C ASN A 129 -16.41 -12.46 -3.02
N GLN A 130 -17.38 -11.76 -2.43
CA GLN A 130 -18.82 -12.00 -2.61
C GLN A 130 -19.50 -10.89 -3.41
N VAL A 131 -19.05 -9.64 -3.26
CA VAL A 131 -19.67 -8.48 -3.91
C VAL A 131 -18.72 -7.90 -4.96
N ALA A 132 -19.02 -8.19 -6.23
CA ALA A 132 -18.24 -7.68 -7.36
C ALA A 132 -18.14 -6.14 -7.33
N GLY A 133 -16.93 -5.61 -7.51
CA GLY A 133 -16.66 -4.17 -7.51
C GLY A 133 -16.61 -3.53 -6.12
N LYS A 134 -16.87 -4.27 -5.05
CA LYS A 134 -16.63 -3.80 -3.67
C LYS A 134 -15.19 -4.10 -3.27
N ALA A 135 -14.51 -3.10 -2.74
CA ALA A 135 -13.18 -3.23 -2.16
C ALA A 135 -13.20 -2.88 -0.68
N HIS A 136 -12.19 -3.39 0.01
CA HIS A 136 -11.89 -3.09 1.40
C HIS A 136 -10.48 -2.52 1.50
N VAL A 137 -10.25 -1.69 2.51
CA VAL A 137 -8.91 -1.30 2.98
C VAL A 137 -8.89 -1.38 4.50
N LEU A 138 -7.93 -2.11 5.04
CA LEU A 138 -7.64 -2.08 6.48
C LEU A 138 -6.76 -0.86 6.74
N LEU A 139 -7.14 -0.01 7.69
CA LEU A 139 -6.38 1.16 8.12
C LEU A 139 -5.99 0.97 9.58
N ASP A 140 -4.69 0.98 9.88
CA ASP A 140 -4.20 0.89 11.26
C ASP A 140 -4.37 2.26 11.92
N PHE A 141 -5.18 2.33 12.97
CA PHE A 141 -5.37 3.58 13.69
C PHE A 141 -4.16 3.83 14.60
N TYR A 142 -3.33 4.78 14.17
CA TYR A 142 -2.05 5.07 14.79
C TYR A 142 -2.24 5.55 16.23
N GLY A 143 -1.70 4.79 17.19
CA GLY A 143 -1.85 5.07 18.62
C GLY A 143 -3.18 4.62 19.25
N ASP A 144 -4.07 3.97 18.48
CA ASP A 144 -5.38 3.49 18.95
C ASP A 144 -5.42 1.94 19.01
N ASP A 145 -6.49 1.27 18.59
CA ASP A 145 -6.73 -0.17 18.80
C ASP A 145 -6.39 -1.10 17.62
N GLY A 146 -5.67 -0.58 16.62
CA GLY A 146 -5.17 -1.34 15.46
C GLY A 146 -6.04 -1.19 14.22
N TYR A 147 -6.10 -2.25 13.42
CA TYR A 147 -6.82 -2.23 12.15
C TYR A 147 -8.33 -2.00 12.30
N ARG A 148 -8.84 -1.07 11.50
CA ARG A 148 -10.27 -0.90 11.22
C ARG A 148 -10.52 -1.05 9.73
N PRO A 149 -11.46 -1.93 9.32
CA PRO A 149 -11.81 -2.10 7.91
C PRO A 149 -12.67 -0.92 7.42
N TYR A 150 -12.37 -0.47 6.21
CA TYR A 150 -13.18 0.47 5.43
C TYR A 150 -13.55 -0.18 4.10
N GLU A 151 -14.70 0.17 3.55
CA GLU A 151 -15.20 -0.37 2.29
C GLU A 151 -15.69 0.72 1.33
N THR A 152 -15.66 0.41 0.03
CA THR A 152 -16.24 1.24 -1.03
C THR A 152 -16.56 0.41 -2.26
N THR A 153 -17.43 0.92 -3.13
CA THR A 153 -17.60 0.45 -4.52
C THR A 153 -16.97 1.39 -5.54
N ASN A 154 -16.30 2.45 -5.10
CA ASN A 154 -15.59 3.40 -5.95
C ASN A 154 -14.16 3.64 -5.43
N VAL A 155 -13.28 2.68 -5.68
CA VAL A 155 -11.86 2.75 -5.27
C VAL A 155 -11.08 3.91 -5.90
N ALA A 156 -11.60 4.46 -7.02
CA ALA A 156 -10.99 5.57 -7.74
C ALA A 156 -11.39 6.95 -7.15
N SER A 157 -11.75 6.99 -5.87
CA SER A 157 -12.14 8.18 -5.13
C SER A 157 -11.53 8.18 -3.74
N ASN A 158 -11.09 9.35 -3.27
CA ASN A 158 -10.71 9.56 -1.87
C ASN A 158 -11.94 9.69 -0.95
N SER A 159 -13.10 10.05 -1.51
CA SER A 159 -14.37 10.14 -0.79
C SER A 159 -15.19 8.85 -0.96
N GLY A 160 -16.03 8.52 0.03
CA GLY A 160 -16.95 7.38 -0.06
C GLY A 160 -16.38 6.04 0.43
N TRP A 161 -15.26 6.08 1.15
CA TRP A 161 -14.80 4.98 1.99
C TRP A 161 -15.51 5.07 3.34
N THR A 162 -16.21 4.00 3.72
CA THR A 162 -16.99 3.95 4.96
C THR A 162 -16.49 2.83 5.86
N ALA A 163 -16.47 3.04 7.18
CA ALA A 163 -16.08 1.99 8.11
C ALA A 163 -16.99 0.75 7.96
N SER A 164 -16.40 -0.43 7.81
CA SER A 164 -17.10 -1.70 7.81
C SER A 164 -17.37 -2.19 9.23
N SER A 165 -18.26 -3.18 9.36
CA SER A 165 -18.48 -3.85 10.64
C SER A 165 -17.20 -4.50 11.16
N ARG A 166 -16.93 -4.33 12.46
CA ARG A 166 -15.85 -5.03 13.18
C ARG A 166 -16.35 -6.24 13.97
N THR A 167 -17.62 -6.63 13.78
CA THR A 167 -18.17 -7.85 14.41
C THR A 167 -17.39 -9.07 13.94
N GLY A 168 -16.74 -9.77 14.89
CA GLY A 168 -15.90 -10.93 14.58
C GLY A 168 -14.52 -10.59 13.99
N PHE A 169 -14.17 -9.31 13.87
CA PHE A 169 -12.84 -8.91 13.41
C PHE A 169 -11.82 -9.08 14.57
N PRO A 170 -10.66 -9.71 14.33
CA PRO A 170 -9.68 -9.93 15.39
C PRO A 170 -9.14 -8.60 15.95
N SER A 171 -8.89 -8.56 17.26
CA SER A 171 -8.32 -7.39 17.93
C SER A 171 -6.78 -7.41 17.91
N GLY A 172 -6.17 -6.23 18.01
CA GLY A 172 -4.71 -6.08 18.13
C GLY A 172 -3.91 -6.31 16.85
N LEU A 173 -4.57 -6.61 15.72
CA LEU A 173 -3.91 -6.68 14.41
C LEU A 173 -3.45 -5.31 13.96
N ARG A 174 -2.23 -5.23 13.45
CA ARG A 174 -1.58 -3.99 13.00
C ARG A 174 -0.69 -4.23 11.80
N HIS A 175 -0.59 -3.22 10.96
CA HIS A 175 0.46 -3.03 9.97
C HIS A 175 0.94 -4.33 9.25
N GLY A 176 0.01 -5.01 8.58
CA GLY A 176 0.21 -6.24 7.82
C GLY A 176 -0.27 -6.12 6.37
N GLY A 177 -0.62 -7.25 5.75
CA GLY A 177 -1.10 -7.29 4.37
C GLY A 177 -2.18 -8.35 4.18
N VAL A 178 -2.91 -8.27 3.06
CA VAL A 178 -3.93 -9.24 2.67
C VAL A 178 -3.49 -9.93 1.39
N LEU A 179 -3.33 -11.25 1.44
CA LEU A 179 -2.99 -12.06 0.27
C LEU A 179 -4.24 -12.83 -0.19
N PRO A 180 -4.77 -12.56 -1.39
CA PRO A 180 -5.84 -13.38 -1.94
C PRO A 180 -5.29 -14.79 -2.21
N VAL A 181 -6.06 -15.80 -1.80
CA VAL A 181 -5.79 -17.20 -2.07
C VAL A 181 -6.95 -17.79 -2.85
N ASN A 182 -6.66 -18.68 -3.80
CA ASN A 182 -7.70 -19.42 -4.50
C ASN A 182 -8.24 -20.57 -3.63
N GLN A 183 -9.33 -21.20 -4.07
CA GLN A 183 -9.97 -22.30 -3.34
C GLN A 183 -8.99 -23.45 -3.06
N THR A 184 -8.12 -23.77 -4.02
CA THR A 184 -7.12 -24.84 -3.87
C THR A 184 -6.17 -24.57 -2.71
N ILE A 185 -5.64 -23.35 -2.61
CA ILE A 185 -4.76 -22.95 -1.51
C ILE A 185 -5.59 -22.95 -0.22
N TYR A 186 -6.76 -22.32 -0.20
CA TYR A 186 -7.64 -22.26 0.97
C TYR A 186 -7.91 -23.66 1.57
N ASP A 187 -8.31 -24.63 0.73
CA ASP A 187 -8.56 -26.01 1.15
C ASP A 187 -7.30 -26.68 1.70
N ALA A 188 -6.13 -26.40 1.11
CA ALA A 188 -4.86 -26.93 1.58
C ALA A 188 -4.48 -26.36 2.96
N LEU A 189 -4.70 -25.07 3.20
CA LEU A 189 -4.47 -24.45 4.52
C LEU A 189 -5.44 -25.05 5.56
N GLY A 190 -6.73 -25.19 5.19
CA GLY A 190 -7.75 -25.79 6.05
C GLY A 190 -7.41 -27.22 6.45
N LYS A 191 -6.97 -28.08 5.51
CA LYS A 191 -6.54 -29.45 5.83
C LYS A 191 -5.33 -29.52 6.76
N ARG A 192 -4.47 -28.50 6.75
CA ARG A 192 -3.20 -28.50 7.49
C ARG A 192 -3.32 -27.93 8.90
N TRP A 193 -4.22 -26.97 9.12
CA TRP A 193 -4.35 -26.21 10.37
C TRP A 193 -5.78 -25.99 10.89
N GLY A 194 -6.81 -26.38 10.13
CA GLY A 194 -8.22 -26.37 10.57
C GLY A 194 -8.59 -27.64 11.32
#